data_AF-A0A9P3IFD5-F1
#
_entry.id   AF-A0A9P3IFD5-F1
#
_cell.length_a   1.000
_cell.length_b   1.000
_cell.length_c   1.000
_cell.angle_alpha   90.00
_cell.angle_beta   90.00
_cell.angle_gamma   90.00
#
_symmetry.space_group_name_H-M   'P 1'
#
loop_
_entity.id
_entity.type
_entity.pdbx_description
1 polymer ?
#
loop_
_entity_poly.entity_id
_entity_poly.type
_entity_poly.pdbx_seq_one_letter_code
_entity_poly.pdbx_strand_id
1 'polypeptide(L)'
;MPLVRMDPAPLTPFCSSPKIVVAFPAAIPSRRLHFPPSSSAFSGRGDRSPPSQWPAVQGPVDVVLFEGWMLGFQPVHHDAAAAVDPQLEEVNVRLAEYSAWHDLVDAWVIIQVADVDWVFEWRLQAEVAMRATASPA
;
A
#
# COMPACT_ATOMS: atom_id res chain seq x y z
N MET A 1 24.62 -13.75 -13.71
CA MET A 1 23.77 -14.39 -12.68
C MET A 1 22.41 -14.64 -13.30
N PRO A 2 21.88 -15.88 -13.30
CA PRO A 2 20.56 -16.11 -13.88
C PRO A 2 19.50 -15.52 -12.94
N LEU A 3 18.58 -14.75 -13.51
CA LEU A 3 17.40 -14.24 -12.84
C LEU A 3 16.52 -15.44 -12.48
N VAL A 4 16.43 -15.78 -11.19
CA VAL A 4 15.49 -16.80 -10.71
C VAL A 4 14.10 -16.17 -10.79
N ARG A 5 13.35 -16.51 -11.84
CA ARG A 5 11.91 -16.24 -11.91
C ARG A 5 11.25 -17.18 -10.92
N MET A 6 10.88 -16.68 -9.75
CA MET A 6 9.97 -17.41 -8.87
C MET A 6 8.58 -17.38 -9.53
N ASP A 7 8.03 -18.55 -9.81
CA ASP A 7 6.64 -18.66 -10.21
C ASP A 7 5.76 -18.07 -9.10
N PRO A 8 4.71 -17.30 -9.43
CA PRO A 8 3.79 -16.77 -8.44
C PRO A 8 3.15 -17.95 -7.70
N ALA A 9 3.52 -18.13 -6.44
CA ALA A 9 2.85 -19.08 -5.57
C ALA A 9 1.35 -18.72 -5.51
N PRO A 10 0.43 -19.69 -5.50
CA PRO A 10 -0.99 -19.40 -5.33
C PRO A 10 -1.17 -18.64 -4.02
N LEU A 11 -1.62 -17.38 -4.13
CA LEU A 11 -1.91 -16.52 -3.00
C LEU A 11 -3.05 -17.19 -2.20
N THR A 12 -2.71 -17.80 -1.07
CA THR A 12 -3.71 -18.31 -0.12
C THR A 12 -4.52 -17.14 0.43
N PRO A 13 -5.85 -17.27 0.62
CA PRO A 13 -6.74 -16.15 0.94
C PRO A 13 -6.64 -15.65 2.39
N PHE A 14 -5.61 -16.03 3.14
CA PHE A 14 -5.47 -15.63 4.53
C PHE A 14 -4.66 -14.34 4.68
N CYS A 15 -5.41 -13.26 4.88
CA CYS A 15 -4.98 -11.93 5.33
C CYS A 15 -3.76 -12.01 6.25
N SER A 16 -2.60 -11.59 5.73
CA SER A 16 -1.33 -11.52 6.45
C SER A 16 -0.66 -10.20 6.05
N SER A 17 -0.99 -9.09 6.70
CA SER A 17 -0.37 -7.79 6.36
C SER A 17 0.95 -7.64 7.11
N PRO A 18 2.07 -7.57 6.38
CA PRO A 18 2.85 -6.34 6.46
C PRO A 18 3.25 -5.79 5.08
N LYS A 19 3.58 -4.49 5.07
CA LYS A 19 3.82 -3.61 3.92
C LYS A 19 4.28 -4.33 2.64
N ILE A 20 3.47 -4.20 1.60
CA ILE A 20 3.79 -4.67 0.26
C ILE A 20 4.43 -3.52 -0.50
N VAL A 21 5.55 -3.83 -1.12
CA VAL A 21 6.37 -2.90 -1.89
C VAL A 21 6.45 -3.43 -3.31
N VAL A 22 5.89 -2.69 -4.25
CA VAL A 22 5.79 -3.04 -5.66
C VAL A 22 6.88 -2.31 -6.44
N ALA A 23 7.53 -2.98 -7.38
CA ALA A 23 8.50 -2.38 -8.31
C ALA A 23 7.99 -2.47 -9.76
N PHE A 24 7.90 -1.35 -10.47
CA PHE A 24 7.66 -1.29 -11.92
C PHE A 24 8.96 -0.97 -12.67
N PRO A 25 9.39 -1.70 -13.71
CA PRO A 25 10.27 -1.17 -14.74
C PRO A 25 9.42 -0.36 -15.71
N ALA A 26 9.10 0.88 -15.33
CA ALA A 26 8.32 1.74 -16.20
C ALA A 26 9.26 2.49 -17.15
N ALA A 27 9.25 2.20 -18.45
CA ALA A 27 9.85 3.11 -19.44
C ALA A 27 8.98 4.37 -19.55
N ILE A 28 8.98 5.21 -18.51
CA ILE A 28 8.23 6.47 -18.48
C ILE A 28 9.02 7.47 -19.35
N PRO A 29 8.44 7.99 -20.45
CA PRO A 29 9.08 9.03 -21.25
C PRO A 29 9.45 10.23 -20.39
N SER A 30 10.37 11.08 -20.86
CA SER A 30 10.82 12.32 -20.20
C SER A 30 9.67 13.32 -19.96
N ARG A 31 8.78 13.01 -19.01
CA ARG A 31 7.68 13.84 -18.53
C ARG A 31 7.85 14.01 -17.03
N ARG A 32 7.47 15.20 -16.55
CA ARG A 32 7.45 15.51 -15.13
C ARG A 32 6.21 14.85 -14.52
N LEU A 33 6.41 13.93 -13.60
CA LEU A 33 5.35 13.31 -12.83
C LEU A 33 5.19 14.03 -11.49
N HIS A 34 3.96 14.28 -11.09
CA HIS A 34 3.64 14.89 -9.80
C HIS A 34 2.88 13.88 -8.93
N PHE A 35 3.33 13.70 -7.68
CA PHE A 35 2.72 12.75 -6.74
C PHE A 35 2.06 13.51 -5.59
N PRO A 36 0.79 13.23 -5.25
CA PRO A 36 0.09 13.95 -4.19
C PRO A 36 0.51 13.45 -2.79
N PRO A 37 1.09 14.29 -1.91
CA PRO A 37 1.24 13.95 -0.51
C PRO A 37 -0.07 14.21 0.25
N SER A 38 -0.24 13.52 1.38
CA SER A 38 -1.31 13.80 2.35
C SER A 38 -0.80 14.70 3.47
N SER A 39 -1.57 15.73 3.82
CA SER A 39 -1.32 16.63 4.96
C SER A 39 -2.08 16.17 6.21
N SER A 40 -1.73 16.69 7.39
CA SER A 40 -2.48 16.47 8.65
C SER A 40 -3.66 17.44 8.83
N ALA A 41 -4.21 17.96 7.74
CA ALA A 41 -5.31 18.93 7.75
C ALA A 41 -6.56 18.39 8.48
N PHE A 42 -7.48 19.31 8.80
CA PHE A 42 -8.76 18.98 9.45
C PHE A 42 -8.58 18.17 10.75
N SER A 43 -7.68 18.63 11.61
CA SER A 43 -7.37 18.00 12.91
C SER A 43 -6.95 16.53 12.79
N GLY A 44 -6.08 16.23 11.83
CA GLY A 44 -5.54 14.89 11.62
C GLY A 44 -6.42 13.95 10.79
N ARG A 45 -7.57 14.42 10.26
CA ARG A 45 -8.37 13.65 9.30
C ARG A 45 -7.72 13.56 7.92
N GLY A 46 -6.86 14.54 7.63
CA GLY A 46 -6.06 14.62 6.43
C GLY A 46 -6.76 15.22 5.22
N ASP A 47 -5.96 15.71 4.29
CA ASP A 47 -6.37 16.17 2.96
C ASP A 47 -5.17 16.12 2.01
N ARG A 48 -5.41 16.11 0.70
CA ARG A 48 -4.34 16.22 -0.30
C ARG A 48 -3.67 17.59 -0.19
N SER A 49 -2.34 17.62 -0.18
CA SER A 49 -1.63 18.90 -0.27
C SER A 49 -1.91 19.59 -1.62
N PRO A 50 -1.82 20.93 -1.69
CA PRO A 50 -1.97 21.66 -2.94
C PRO A 50 -1.02 21.13 -4.04
N PRO A 51 -1.42 21.11 -5.33
CA PRO A 51 -0.58 20.63 -6.43
C PRO A 51 0.80 21.30 -6.53
N SER A 52 0.94 22.54 -6.07
CA SER A 52 2.22 23.25 -6.01
C SER A 52 3.24 22.62 -5.05
N GLN A 53 2.77 21.80 -4.11
CA GLN A 53 3.60 21.07 -3.14
C GLN A 53 3.85 19.62 -3.57
N TRP A 54 3.32 19.18 -4.71
CA TRP A 54 3.51 17.81 -5.16
C TRP A 54 4.94 17.62 -5.65
N PRO A 55 5.72 16.69 -5.06
CA PRO A 55 7.05 16.36 -5.56
C PRO A 55 7.00 16.01 -7.03
N ALA A 56 8.00 16.50 -7.76
CA ALA A 56 8.13 16.32 -9.19
C ALA A 56 9.31 15.40 -9.50
N VAL A 57 9.05 14.29 -10.20
CA VAL A 57 10.10 13.38 -10.68
C VAL A 57 10.30 13.60 -12.18
N GLN A 58 11.55 13.75 -12.60
CA GLN A 58 11.92 13.86 -14.02
C GLN A 58 12.41 12.50 -14.51
N GLY A 59 11.86 12.04 -15.63
CA GLY A 59 12.24 10.78 -16.25
C GLY A 59 13.56 10.84 -17.05
N PRO A 60 14.05 9.70 -17.53
CA PRO A 60 13.43 8.37 -17.41
C PRO A 60 13.53 7.82 -15.97
N VAL A 61 12.59 6.96 -15.58
CA VAL A 61 12.57 6.28 -14.28
C VAL A 61 12.78 4.80 -14.52
N ASP A 62 13.81 4.19 -13.97
CA ASP A 62 14.06 2.76 -14.19
C ASP A 62 13.19 1.87 -13.30
N VAL A 63 12.89 2.33 -12.07
CA VAL A 63 12.09 1.59 -11.10
C VAL A 63 11.15 2.55 -10.38
N VAL A 64 9.86 2.21 -10.33
CA VAL A 64 8.89 2.88 -9.46
C VAL A 64 8.58 1.99 -8.28
N LEU A 65 8.78 2.51 -7.06
CA LEU A 65 8.36 1.86 -5.85
C LEU A 65 6.93 2.28 -5.51
N PHE A 66 5.99 1.35 -5.49
CA PHE A 66 4.60 1.60 -5.10
C PHE A 66 4.25 0.76 -3.88
N GLU A 67 4.03 1.42 -2.75
CA GLU A 67 3.79 0.73 -1.49
C GLU A 67 2.38 0.96 -0.96
N GLY A 68 1.86 -0.03 -0.25
CA GLY A 68 0.57 0.04 0.43
C GLY A 68 0.32 -1.22 1.25
N TRP A 69 -0.39 -1.07 2.37
CA TRP A 69 -0.63 -2.18 3.30
C TRP A 69 -1.62 -3.23 2.76
N MET A 70 -2.47 -2.85 1.80
CA MET A 70 -3.53 -3.69 1.23
C MET A 70 -3.31 -4.05 -0.25
N LEU A 71 -2.18 -3.65 -0.86
CA LEU A 71 -1.94 -3.95 -2.27
C LEU A 71 -1.85 -5.45 -2.49
N GLY A 72 -2.37 -5.97 -3.60
CA GLY A 72 -2.39 -7.39 -3.89
C GLY A 72 -3.53 -8.17 -3.22
N PHE A 73 -4.30 -7.55 -2.32
CA PHE A 73 -5.50 -8.18 -1.74
C PHE A 73 -6.56 -8.33 -2.82
N GLN A 74 -7.28 -9.46 -2.79
CA GLN A 74 -8.34 -9.76 -3.74
C GLN A 74 -9.70 -9.72 -3.03
N PRO A 75 -10.76 -9.25 -3.71
CA PRO A 75 -12.10 -9.30 -3.16
C PRO A 75 -12.53 -10.75 -2.95
N VAL A 76 -13.29 -10.99 -1.89
CA VAL A 76 -13.91 -12.28 -1.56
C VAL A 76 -15.36 -12.32 -2.04
N HIS A 77 -16.01 -13.49 -1.94
CA HIS A 77 -17.44 -13.58 -2.20
C HIS A 77 -18.23 -12.69 -1.22
N HIS A 78 -19.30 -12.04 -1.71
CA HIS A 78 -20.11 -11.10 -0.95
C HIS A 78 -20.51 -11.64 0.44
N ASP A 79 -21.11 -12.83 0.47
CA ASP A 79 -21.56 -13.47 1.71
C ASP A 79 -20.42 -13.69 2.71
N ALA A 80 -19.19 -13.91 2.24
CA ALA A 80 -18.04 -14.16 3.11
C ALA A 80 -17.59 -12.87 3.82
N ALA A 81 -17.63 -11.72 3.14
CA ALA A 81 -17.30 -10.43 3.75
C ALA A 81 -18.36 -10.03 4.79
N ALA A 82 -19.64 -10.11 4.42
CA ALA A 82 -20.75 -9.75 5.30
C ALA A 82 -20.86 -10.66 6.53
N ALA A 83 -20.44 -11.93 6.42
CA ALA A 83 -20.40 -12.85 7.55
C ALA A 83 -19.34 -12.49 8.60
N VAL A 84 -18.27 -11.78 8.22
CA VAL A 84 -17.27 -11.26 9.17
C VAL A 84 -17.80 -9.98 9.82
N ASP A 85 -18.20 -9.01 9.00
CA ASP A 85 -18.84 -7.78 9.44
C ASP A 85 -19.64 -7.17 8.27
N PRO A 86 -20.92 -6.80 8.46
CA PRO A 86 -21.73 -6.18 7.41
C PRO A 86 -21.09 -4.94 6.75
N GLN A 87 -20.26 -4.19 7.49
CA GLN A 87 -19.58 -3.00 6.96
C GLN A 87 -18.46 -3.36 5.96
N LEU A 88 -17.96 -4.61 5.97
CA LEU A 88 -16.92 -5.05 5.05
C LEU A 88 -17.45 -5.32 3.63
N GLU A 89 -18.76 -5.40 3.43
CA GLU A 89 -19.35 -5.55 2.10
C GLU A 89 -18.92 -4.41 1.17
N GLU A 90 -19.10 -3.16 1.63
CA GLU A 90 -18.71 -1.99 0.83
C GLU A 90 -17.20 -1.97 0.59
N VAL A 91 -16.40 -2.24 1.63
CA VAL A 91 -14.94 -2.31 1.52
C VAL A 91 -14.52 -3.33 0.46
N ASN A 92 -15.15 -4.51 0.45
CA ASN A 92 -14.86 -5.58 -0.49
C ASN A 92 -15.23 -5.20 -1.93
N VAL A 93 -16.35 -4.48 -2.14
CA VAL A 93 -16.72 -3.93 -3.45
C VAL A 93 -15.67 -2.94 -3.94
N ARG A 94 -15.22 -2.01 -3.08
CA ARG A 94 -14.18 -1.03 -3.44
C ARG A 94 -12.83 -1.68 -3.71
N LEU A 95 -12.51 -2.76 -3.01
CA LEU A 95 -11.26 -3.49 -3.20
C LEU A 95 -11.14 -4.04 -4.63
N ALA A 96 -12.25 -4.45 -5.25
CA ALA A 96 -12.25 -4.96 -6.63
C ALA A 96 -11.72 -3.93 -7.65
N GLU A 97 -11.89 -2.63 -7.40
CA GLU A 97 -11.40 -1.54 -8.26
C GLU A 97 -9.86 -1.50 -8.33
N TYR A 98 -9.15 -2.09 -7.37
CA TYR A 98 -7.68 -2.12 -7.33
C TYR A 98 -7.06 -3.16 -8.25
N SER A 99 -7.86 -4.07 -8.82
CA SER A 99 -7.39 -5.05 -9.82
C SER A 99 -6.66 -4.38 -11.00
N ALA A 100 -7.18 -3.24 -11.49
CA ALA A 100 -6.56 -2.48 -12.57
C ALA A 100 -5.15 -1.97 -12.23
N TRP A 101 -4.85 -1.73 -10.94
CA TRP A 101 -3.51 -1.37 -10.50
C TRP A 101 -2.60 -2.60 -10.40
N HIS A 102 -3.15 -3.74 -10.00
CA HIS A 102 -2.41 -5.00 -9.90
C HIS A 102 -1.93 -5.49 -11.28
N ASP A 103 -2.71 -5.27 -12.33
CA ASP A 103 -2.34 -5.62 -13.72
C ASP A 103 -1.13 -4.85 -14.24
N LEU A 104 -0.82 -3.69 -13.65
CA LEU A 104 0.35 -2.89 -14.01
C LEU A 104 1.62 -3.40 -13.33
N VAL A 105 1.52 -4.26 -12.31
CA VAL A 105 2.64 -4.64 -11.45
C VAL A 105 3.47 -5.77 -12.06
N ASP A 106 4.75 -5.51 -12.29
CA ASP A 106 5.69 -6.51 -12.81
C ASP A 106 6.25 -7.45 -11.73
N ALA A 107 6.46 -6.94 -10.51
CA ALA A 107 7.04 -7.71 -9.42
C ALA A 107 6.50 -7.28 -8.03
N TRP A 108 6.35 -8.28 -7.16
CA TRP A 108 5.85 -8.13 -5.79
C TRP A 108 6.95 -8.42 -4.77
N VAL A 109 7.13 -7.53 -3.81
CA VAL A 109 7.85 -7.81 -2.56
C VAL A 109 6.82 -7.81 -1.43
N ILE A 110 6.58 -9.00 -0.88
CA ILE A 110 5.65 -9.21 0.22
C ILE A 110 6.49 -9.51 1.46
N ILE A 111 6.43 -8.62 2.44
CA ILE A 111 6.87 -8.95 3.79
C ILE A 111 5.72 -9.79 4.37
N GLN A 112 5.99 -10.90 5.06
CA GLN A 112 4.95 -11.70 5.71
C GLN A 112 5.23 -11.77 7.21
N VAL A 113 4.20 -11.54 8.03
CA VAL A 113 4.30 -11.73 9.48
C VAL A 113 3.98 -13.17 9.84
N ALA A 114 4.68 -13.69 10.85
CA ALA A 114 4.36 -15.01 11.40
C ALA A 114 3.11 -14.98 12.30
N ASP A 115 2.88 -13.84 12.96
CA ASP A 115 1.74 -13.59 13.84
C ASP A 115 1.17 -12.20 13.55
N VAL A 116 -0.15 -12.13 13.34
CA VAL A 116 -0.85 -10.87 13.04
C VAL A 116 -0.90 -9.95 14.26
N ASP A 117 -0.81 -10.49 15.46
CA ASP A 117 -0.86 -9.70 16.69
C ASP A 117 0.34 -8.75 16.83
N TRP A 118 1.45 -9.07 16.15
CA TRP A 118 2.64 -8.20 16.07
C TRP A 118 2.33 -6.83 15.45
N VAL A 119 1.31 -6.73 14.60
CA VAL A 119 0.89 -5.45 14.00
C VAL A 119 0.46 -4.46 15.09
N PHE A 120 -0.23 -4.93 16.13
CA PHE A 120 -0.64 -4.08 17.25
C PHE A 120 0.57 -3.63 18.08
N GLU A 121 1.51 -4.55 18.36
CA GLU A 121 2.71 -4.22 19.12
C GLU A 121 3.59 -3.20 18.38
N TRP A 122 3.88 -3.45 17.10
CA TRP A 122 4.69 -2.56 16.29
C TRP A 122 4.04 -1.18 16.14
N ARG A 123 2.71 -1.13 15.99
CA ARG A 123 2.02 0.17 15.92
C ARG A 123 2.13 0.92 17.25
N LEU A 124 1.97 0.24 18.38
CA LEU A 124 2.12 0.85 19.70
C LEU A 124 3.54 1.40 19.90
N GLN A 125 4.57 0.63 19.53
CA GLN A 125 5.97 1.07 19.60
C GLN A 125 6.21 2.33 18.76
N ALA A 126 5.65 2.38 17.54
CA ALA A 126 5.75 3.54 16.66
C ALA A 126 5.10 4.80 17.28
N GLU A 127 3.91 4.67 17.86
CA GLU A 127 3.22 5.78 18.54
C GLU A 127 4.01 6.29 19.76
N VAL A 128 4.55 5.39 20.57
CA VAL A 128 5.38 5.75 21.72
C VAL A 128 6.65 6.49 21.28
N ALA A 129 7.32 5.99 20.23
CA ALA A 129 8.51 6.64 19.68
C ALA A 129 8.19 8.03 19.12
N MET A 130 7.11 8.16 18.35
CA MET A 130 6.67 9.46 17.81
C MET A 130 6.41 10.47 18.92
N ARG A 131 5.72 10.07 20.00
CA ARG A 131 5.46 10.93 21.18
C ARG A 131 6.74 11.32 21.91
N ALA A 132 7.72 10.43 22.01
CA ALA A 132 9.01 10.72 22.65
C ALA A 132 9.85 11.73 21.85
N THR A 133 9.69 11.75 20.52
CA THR A 133 10.42 12.65 19.61
C THR A 133 9.68 13.94 19.25
N ALA A 134 8.37 14.01 19.50
CA ALA A 134 7.59 15.21 19.27
C ALA A 134 7.94 16.24 20.35
N SER A 135 8.55 17.37 19.96
CA SER A 135 8.61 18.55 20.83
C SER A 135 7.20 18.96 21.24
N PRO A 136 6.99 19.47 22.48
CA PRO A 136 5.69 19.98 22.88
C PRO A 136 5.29 21.10 21.92
N ALA A 137 4.03 21.04 21.45
CA ALA A 137 3.41 22.05 20.62
C ALA A 137 3.30 23.40 21.34
#